data_AF-A0A9P7VF76-F1
#
_entry.id   AF-A0A9P7VF76-F1
#
_cell.length_a   1.000
_cell.length_b   1.000
_cell.length_c   1.000
_cell.angle_alpha   90.00
_cell.angle_beta   90.00
_cell.angle_gamma   90.00
#
_symmetry.space_group_name_H-M   'P 1'
#
loop_
_entity.id
_entity.type
_entity.pdbx_description
1 polymer ?
#
loop_
_entity_poly.entity_id
_entity_poly.type
_entity_poly.pdbx_seq_one_letter_code
_entity_poly.pdbx_strand_id
1 'polypeptide(L)' 'KTAILSALTSMLEHIPVFMKLFHPQLQRVFVKGISDLTSIVVRNRAAKVLGVLMKSQPRVDAVVMELIAGAK' A
#
# COMPACT_ATOMS: atom_id res chain seq x y z
N LYS A 1 -6.85 -8.98 -10.58
CA LYS A 1 -5.99 -8.53 -9.45
C LYS A 1 -5.75 -7.01 -9.47
N THR A 2 -5.40 -6.43 -10.61
CA THR A 2 -5.26 -4.98 -10.87
C THR A 2 -6.49 -4.12 -10.53
N ALA A 3 -7.70 -4.59 -10.83
CA ALA A 3 -8.93 -3.82 -10.60
C ALA A 3 -9.21 -3.55 -9.12
N ILE A 4 -9.00 -4.53 -8.25
CA ILE A 4 -9.20 -4.40 -6.79
C ILE A 4 -8.21 -3.40 -6.21
N LEU A 5 -6.93 -3.50 -6.62
CA LEU A 5 -5.87 -2.59 -6.18
C LEU A 5 -6.14 -1.15 -6.64
N SER A 6 -6.69 -0.98 -7.85
CA SER A 6 -7.10 0.33 -8.38
C SER A 6 -8.30 0.91 -7.63
N ALA A 7 -9.30 0.08 -7.30
CA ALA A 7 -10.45 0.51 -6.51
C ALA A 7 -10.04 0.92 -5.08
N LEU A 8 -9.19 0.12 -4.43
CA LEU A 8 -8.63 0.43 -3.11
C LEU A 8 -7.79 1.71 -3.11
N THR A 9 -7.02 1.94 -4.18
CA THR A 9 -6.26 3.18 -4.39
C THR A 9 -7.21 4.38 -4.45
N SER A 10 -8.25 4.31 -5.29
CA SER A 10 -9.22 5.39 -5.45
C SER A 10 -10.01 5.66 -4.17
N MET A 11 -10.35 4.61 -3.40
CA MET A 11 -10.97 4.76 -2.08
C MET A 11 -10.05 5.44 -1.07
N LEU A 12 -8.74 5.15 -1.09
CA LEU A 12 -7.78 5.82 -0.22
C LEU A 12 -7.63 7.30 -0.56
N GLU A 13 -7.65 7.65 -1.85
CA GLU A 13 -7.54 9.03 -2.32
C GLU A 13 -8.80 9.85 -2.02
N HIS A 14 -10.00 9.28 -2.21
CA HIS A 14 -11.26 10.00 -2.03
C HIS A 14 -11.83 9.92 -0.61
N ILE A 15 -11.56 8.85 0.13
CA ILE A 15 -12.16 8.59 1.44
C ILE A 15 -11.08 8.11 2.46
N PRO A 16 -10.05 8.91 2.74
CA PRO A 16 -8.93 8.50 3.60
C PRO A 16 -9.33 8.29 5.07
N VAL A 17 -10.38 8.96 5.54
CA VAL A 17 -10.81 8.91 6.95
C VAL A 17 -11.31 7.52 7.34
N PHE A 18 -12.10 6.88 6.48
CA PHE A 18 -12.63 5.53 6.74
C PHE A 18 -11.55 4.46 6.59
N MET A 19 -10.53 4.74 5.77
CA MET A 19 -9.42 3.83 5.53
C MET A 19 -8.44 3.77 6.71
N LYS A 20 -8.43 4.75 7.63
CA LYS A 20 -7.60 4.74 8.85
C LYS A 20 -7.77 3.48 9.70
N LEU A 21 -9.00 3.01 9.85
CA LEU A 21 -9.31 1.77 10.59
C LEU A 21 -8.77 0.52 9.89
N PHE A 22 -8.55 0.59 8.58
CA PHE A 22 -8.08 -0.52 7.76
C PHE A 22 -6.59 -0.44 7.40
N HIS A 23 -5.87 0.52 7.97
CA HIS A 23 -4.44 0.75 7.73
C HIS A 23 -3.56 -0.52 7.79
N PRO A 24 -3.69 -1.41 8.80
CA PRO A 24 -2.87 -2.62 8.87
C PRO A 24 -3.20 -3.60 7.73
N GLN A 25 -4.47 -3.67 7.31
CA GLN A 25 -4.87 -4.58 6.22
C GLN A 25 -4.46 -4.01 4.86
N LEU A 26 -4.66 -2.72 4.64
CA LEU A 26 -4.27 -2.02 3.42
C LEU A 26 -2.77 -2.06 3.19
N GLN A 27 -1.98 -1.87 4.25
CA GLN A 27 -0.51 -2.01 4.20
C GLN A 27 -0.11 -3.38 3.65
N ARG A 28 -0.64 -4.48 4.20
CA ARG A 28 -0.30 -5.83 3.71
C ARG A 28 -0.67 -6.03 2.25
N VAL A 29 -1.82 -5.50 1.82
CA VAL A 29 -2.27 -5.59 0.42
C VAL A 29 -1.32 -4.81 -0.50
N PHE A 30 -0.92 -3.60 -0.11
CA PHE A 30 0.00 -2.80 -0.91
C PHE A 30 1.43 -3.35 -0.92
N VAL A 31 1.95 -3.83 0.22
CA VAL A 31 3.24 -4.54 0.28
C VAL A 31 3.24 -5.73 -0.68
N LYS A 32 2.17 -6.54 -0.66
CA LYS A 32 2.01 -7.67 -1.58
C LYS A 32 1.88 -7.22 -3.05
N GLY A 33 1.30 -6.04 -3.29
CA GLY A 33 1.20 -5.43 -4.63
C GLY A 33 2.54 -4.89 -5.14
N ILE A 34 3.44 -4.43 -4.27
CA ILE A 34 4.80 -4.01 -4.64
C ILE A 34 5.65 -5.23 -5.01
N SER A 35 5.46 -6.37 -4.32
CA SER A 35 6.13 -7.63 -4.65
C SER A 35 5.55 -8.35 -5.88
N ASP A 36 4.52 -7.80 -6.53
CA ASP A 36 3.93 -8.42 -7.73
C ASP A 36 4.82 -8.17 -8.96
N LEU A 37 5.54 -9.21 -9.39
CA LEU A 37 6.42 -9.18 -10.56
C LEU A 37 5.66 -9.15 -11.90
N THR A 38 4.35 -9.40 -11.90
CA THR A 38 3.56 -9.54 -13.14
C THR A 38 3.19 -8.21 -13.80
N SER A 39 3.17 -7.11 -13.03
CA SER A 39 2.76 -5.80 -13.56
C SER A 39 3.48 -4.63 -12.90
N ILE A 40 4.30 -3.94 -13.69
CA ILE A 40 5.03 -2.74 -13.24
C ILE A 40 4.08 -1.61 -12.82
N VAL A 41 2.91 -1.53 -13.46
CA VAL A 41 1.88 -0.52 -13.16
C VAL A 41 1.28 -0.77 -11.78
N VAL A 42 1.07 -2.03 -11.41
CA VAL A 42 0.58 -2.42 -10.07
C VAL A 42 1.63 -2.06 -9.01
N ARG A 43 2.90 -2.39 -9.24
CA ARG A 43 3.97 -2.05 -8.30
C ARG A 43 4.07 -0.55 -8.06
N ASN A 44 4.09 0.25 -9.13
CA ASN A 44 4.22 1.70 -9.03
C ASN A 44 3.04 2.34 -8.30
N ARG A 45 1.81 1.88 -8.56
CA ARG A 45 0.62 2.33 -7.82
C ARG A 45 0.69 1.92 -6.36
N ALA A 46 0.98 0.65 -6.07
CA ALA A 46 1.06 0.15 -4.71
C ALA A 46 2.13 0.90 -3.89
N ALA A 47 3.30 1.19 -4.48
CA ALA A 47 4.35 1.99 -3.84
C ALA A 47 3.90 3.43 -3.56
N LYS A 48 3.22 4.08 -4.52
CA LYS A 48 2.71 5.45 -4.34
C LYS A 48 1.69 5.53 -3.20
N VAL A 49 0.75 4.58 -3.18
CA VAL A 49 -0.33 4.53 -2.20
C VAL A 49 0.20 4.16 -0.80
N LEU A 50 1.16 3.23 -0.73
CA LEU A 50 1.86 2.92 0.52
C LEU A 50 2.57 4.17 1.08
N GLY A 51 3.19 4.99 0.24
CA GLY A 51 3.81 6.25 0.66
C GLY A 51 2.80 7.26 1.24
N VAL A 52 1.59 7.34 0.68
CA VAL A 52 0.50 8.17 1.22
C VAL A 52 0.00 7.63 2.56
N LEU A 53 -0.12 6.31 2.68
CA LEU A 53 -0.51 5.62 3.91
C LEU A 53 0.53 5.86 5.02
N MET A 54 1.82 5.76 4.71
CA MET A 54 2.91 5.98 5.67
C MET A 54 2.92 7.40 6.23
N LYS A 55 2.61 8.43 5.43
CA LYS A 55 2.52 9.83 5.93
C LYS A 55 1.46 10.03 7.02
N SER A 56 0.46 9.16 7.06
CA SER A 56 -0.67 9.24 7.98
C SER A 56 -0.58 8.23 9.12
N GLN A 57 0.55 7.50 9.24
CA GLN A 57 0.81 6.56 10.31
C GLN A 57 1.94 7.03 11.24
N PRO A 58 1.77 6.93 12.58
CA PRO A 58 2.83 7.24 13.53
C PRO A 58 3.94 6.18 13.64
N ARG A 59 3.78 5.00 13.01
CA ARG A 59 4.71 3.85 13.12
C ARG A 59 5.21 3.38 11.76
N VAL A 60 5.90 4.26 11.05
CA VAL A 60 6.43 4.01 9.69
C VAL A 60 7.58 3.00 9.70
N ASP A 61 8.37 2.93 10.78
CA ASP A 61 9.60 2.12 10.86
C ASP A 61 9.37 0.62 10.65
N ALA A 62 8.31 0.07 11.25
CA ALA A 62 7.97 -1.36 11.10
C ALA A 62 7.62 -1.71 9.65
N VAL A 63 6.95 -0.79 8.94
CA VAL A 63 6.55 -0.98 7.54
C VAL A 63 7.76 -0.92 6.62
N VAL A 64 8.69 0.01 6.88
CA VAL A 64 9.95 0.12 6.12
C VAL A 64 10.80 -1.13 6.31
N MET A 65 10.91 -1.66 7.53
CA MET A 65 11.62 -2.91 7.79
C MET A 65 11.02 -4.10 7.05
N GLU A 66 9.69 -4.25 7.03
CA GLU A 66 9.02 -5.27 6.23
C GLU A 66 9.32 -5.12 4.73
N LEU A 67 9.31 -3.87 4.23
CA LEU A 67 9.57 -3.60 2.82
C LEU A 67 11.01 -3.96 2.42
N ILE A 68 11.98 -3.58 3.25
CA ILE A 68 13.41 -3.90 3.03
C ILE A 68 13.63 -5.42 3.08
N ALA A 69 13.00 -6.11 4.03
CA ALA A 69 13.09 -7.56 4.14
C ALA A 69 12.46 -8.28 2.92
N GLY A 70 11.37 -7.75 2.38
CA GLY A 70 10.66 -8.32 1.22
C GLY A 70 11.23 -7.94 -0.14
N ALA A 71 12.22 -7.04 -0.22
CA ALA A 71 12.83 -6.55 -1.46
C ALA A 71 14.03 -7.38 -1.95
N LYS A 72 14.27 -8.56 -1.36
CA LYS A 72 15.34 -9.49 -1.77
C LYS A 72 14.96 -10.34 -2.97
#